data_AF-A0A957PKN3-F1
#
_entry.id   AF-A0A957PKN3-F1
#
_cell.length_a   1.000
_cell.length_b   1.000
_cell.length_c   1.000
_cell.angle_alpha   90.00
_cell.angle_beta   90.00
_cell.angle_gamma   90.00
#
_symmetry.space_group_name_H-M   'P 1'
#
loop_
_entity.id
_entity.type
_entity.pdbx_description
1 polymer ?
#
loop_
_entity_poly.entity_id
_entity_poly.type
_entity_poly.pdbx_seq_one_letter_code
_entity_poly.pdbx_strand_id
1 'polypeptide(L)'
;PPAAPLIYAFFLLSVLVYLTVRRDQVDAPQADLARALDALPDLVQTPLPAAQREAILHNLQSGERSSDPPSAELAALLRNFMAQQHFAVVDRAQMNVWQRIWLLVIQNGQRAGQRVHRRLIMFLLGWNGLQALLGLVLLLIVAVFATPSFQSLRTALINDQQLRDMNDWPWLLLQSILQLAVSLIALLAFYYFVRGKDAAGVKAAILSLTISLTMVVLLTFYLNQFAAIGTALFQFVFLVVVNAYRNWYVEEA
;
A
#
# COMPACT_ATOMS: atom_id res chain seq x y z
N PRO A 1 30.35 -7.19 1.73
CA PRO A 1 29.66 -6.46 0.64
C PRO A 1 28.21 -6.10 1.06
N PRO A 2 27.88 -4.80 1.17
CA PRO A 2 26.58 -4.34 1.68
C PRO A 2 25.37 -4.58 0.74
N ALA A 3 25.55 -5.29 -0.38
CA ALA A 3 24.47 -5.62 -1.33
C ALA A 3 23.52 -6.75 -0.86
N ALA A 4 23.92 -7.59 0.11
CA ALA A 4 23.12 -8.75 0.52
C ALA A 4 21.81 -8.42 1.25
N PRO A 5 21.74 -7.46 2.21
CA PRO A 5 20.49 -7.10 2.89
C PRO A 5 19.45 -6.43 1.98
N LEU A 6 19.91 -5.85 0.88
CA LEU A 6 19.11 -5.06 -0.08
C LEU A 6 18.16 -5.90 -0.92
N ILE A 7 18.64 -7.05 -1.38
CA ILE A 7 17.82 -8.00 -2.15
C ILE A 7 16.68 -8.48 -1.27
N TYR A 8 16.92 -8.74 0.02
CA TYR A 8 15.87 -9.17 0.94
C TYR A 8 14.85 -8.08 1.24
N ALA A 9 15.27 -6.83 1.46
CA ALA A 9 14.33 -5.73 1.69
C ALA A 9 13.46 -5.46 0.45
N PHE A 10 14.06 -5.46 -0.75
CA PHE A 10 13.33 -5.29 -2.00
C PHE A 10 12.43 -6.49 -2.32
N PHE A 11 12.91 -7.71 -2.09
CA PHE A 11 12.13 -8.93 -2.24
C PHE A 11 10.95 -8.94 -1.28
N LEU A 12 11.15 -8.62 0.00
CA LEU A 12 10.08 -8.54 0.98
C LEU A 12 9.08 -7.44 0.65
N LEU A 13 9.53 -6.29 0.18
CA LEU A 13 8.65 -5.19 -0.23
C LEU A 13 7.88 -5.55 -1.52
N SER A 14 8.50 -6.22 -2.47
CA SER A 14 7.84 -6.73 -3.68
C SER A 14 6.84 -7.84 -3.35
N VAL A 15 7.18 -8.76 -2.44
CA VAL A 15 6.27 -9.77 -1.90
C VAL A 15 5.13 -9.11 -1.15
N LEU A 16 5.41 -8.08 -0.35
CA LEU A 16 4.39 -7.36 0.39
C LEU A 16 3.43 -6.65 -0.57
N VAL A 17 3.95 -5.90 -1.56
CA VAL A 17 3.14 -5.30 -2.63
C VAL A 17 2.38 -6.36 -3.40
N TYR A 18 3.00 -7.50 -3.73
CA TYR A 18 2.32 -8.62 -4.36
C TYR A 18 1.15 -9.11 -3.50
N LEU A 19 1.33 -9.26 -2.19
CA LEU A 19 0.26 -9.65 -1.28
C LEU A 19 -0.82 -8.57 -1.14
N THR A 20 -0.47 -7.27 -1.16
CA THR A 20 -1.47 -6.19 -1.06
C THR A 20 -2.22 -5.96 -2.38
N VAL A 21 -1.57 -6.20 -3.53
CA VAL A 21 -2.13 -6.00 -4.87
C VAL A 21 -2.82 -7.25 -5.40
N ARG A 22 -2.42 -8.44 -4.94
CA ARG A 22 -3.13 -9.70 -5.14
C ARG A 22 -4.40 -9.66 -4.29
N ARG A 23 -5.31 -8.86 -4.80
CA ARG A 23 -6.71 -8.81 -4.43
C ARG A 23 -7.24 -10.23 -4.56
N ASP A 24 -7.89 -10.71 -3.52
CA ASP A 24 -8.84 -11.82 -3.61
C ASP A 24 -10.02 -11.35 -4.46
N GLN A 25 -9.79 -11.18 -5.77
CA GLN A 25 -10.86 -11.04 -6.75
C GLN A 25 -11.41 -12.43 -7.00
N VAL A 26 -12.19 -12.90 -6.05
CA VAL A 26 -13.31 -13.79 -6.31
C VAL A 26 -14.36 -13.40 -5.28
N ASP A 27 -15.19 -12.40 -5.61
CA ASP A 27 -16.53 -12.24 -5.02
C ASP A 27 -17.42 -13.38 -5.52
N ALA A 28 -16.98 -14.63 -5.31
CA ALA A 28 -17.80 -15.80 -5.52
C ALA A 28 -18.02 -16.45 -4.15
N PRO A 29 -19.25 -16.91 -3.87
CA PRO A 29 -19.60 -17.64 -2.66
C PRO A 29 -18.61 -18.75 -2.25
N GLN A 30 -17.91 -19.34 -3.24
CA GLN A 30 -16.90 -20.37 -3.03
C GLN A 30 -15.62 -19.85 -2.34
N ALA A 31 -15.20 -18.63 -2.63
CA ALA A 31 -14.05 -18.00 -1.97
C ALA A 31 -14.36 -17.60 -0.52
N ASP A 32 -15.61 -17.22 -0.25
CA ASP A 32 -16.09 -16.96 1.11
C ASP A 32 -16.11 -18.25 1.95
N LEU A 33 -16.56 -19.38 1.37
CA LEU A 33 -16.49 -20.69 2.01
C LEU A 33 -15.04 -21.12 2.26
N ALA A 34 -14.16 -20.99 1.27
CA ALA A 34 -12.74 -21.31 1.44
C ALA A 34 -12.09 -20.50 2.57
N ARG A 35 -12.39 -19.19 2.64
CA ARG A 35 -11.93 -18.32 3.74
C ARG A 35 -12.49 -18.74 5.11
N ALA A 36 -13.73 -19.22 5.17
CA ALA A 36 -14.29 -19.76 6.41
C ALA A 36 -13.60 -21.06 6.83
N LEU A 37 -13.27 -21.94 5.87
CA LEU A 37 -12.57 -23.20 6.11
C LEU A 37 -11.12 -22.99 6.55
N ASP A 38 -10.40 -22.03 5.96
CA ASP A 38 -9.02 -21.68 6.34
C ASP A 38 -8.93 -21.13 7.78
N ALA A 39 -10.01 -20.57 8.31
CA ALA A 39 -10.09 -20.07 9.69
C ALA A 39 -10.51 -21.15 10.71
N LEU A 40 -11.00 -22.33 10.27
CA LEU A 40 -11.41 -23.41 11.16
C LEU A 40 -10.28 -23.99 12.04
N PRO A 41 -9.03 -24.16 11.55
CA PRO A 41 -7.92 -24.68 12.37
C PRO A 41 -7.59 -23.80 13.58
N ASP A 42 -7.86 -22.49 13.50
CA ASP A 42 -7.65 -21.54 14.60
C ASP A 42 -8.72 -21.72 15.69
N LEU A 43 -9.94 -22.15 15.33
CA LEU A 43 -11.02 -22.45 16.28
C LEU A 43 -10.66 -23.59 17.24
N VAL A 44 -9.86 -24.55 16.76
CA VAL A 44 -9.47 -25.74 17.50
C VAL A 44 -8.40 -25.41 18.55
N GLN A 45 -7.61 -24.36 18.32
CA GLN A 45 -6.42 -24.06 19.11
C GLN A 45 -6.60 -22.87 20.05
N THR A 46 -7.52 -21.95 19.79
CA THR A 46 -7.67 -20.72 20.60
C THR A 46 -9.14 -20.28 20.67
N PRO A 47 -9.61 -19.78 21.84
CA PRO A 47 -10.95 -19.18 21.91
C PRO A 47 -11.07 -18.02 20.90
N LEU A 48 -12.25 -17.85 20.31
CA LEU A 48 -12.49 -16.88 19.25
C LEU A 48 -12.89 -15.49 19.75
N PRO A 49 -12.27 -14.42 19.23
CA PRO A 49 -12.80 -13.07 19.36
C PRO A 49 -14.18 -12.95 18.69
N ALA A 50 -15.10 -12.19 19.32
CA ALA A 50 -16.47 -11.99 18.81
C ALA A 50 -16.51 -11.45 17.36
N ALA A 51 -15.61 -10.51 17.03
CA ALA A 51 -15.53 -9.93 15.68
C ALA A 51 -15.09 -10.95 14.61
N GLN A 52 -14.18 -11.88 14.94
CA GLN A 52 -13.78 -12.93 14.01
C GLN A 52 -14.91 -13.94 13.81
N ARG A 53 -15.64 -14.28 14.88
CA ARG A 53 -16.82 -15.13 14.78
C ARG A 53 -17.88 -14.53 13.85
N GLU A 54 -18.17 -13.24 13.98
CA GLU A 54 -19.13 -12.55 13.10
C GLU A 54 -18.67 -12.58 11.64
N ALA A 55 -17.37 -12.37 11.38
CA ALA A 55 -16.80 -12.47 10.03
C ALA A 55 -16.92 -13.89 9.45
N ILE A 56 -16.64 -14.94 10.24
CA ILE A 56 -16.77 -16.34 9.79
C ILE A 56 -18.24 -16.68 9.52
N LEU A 57 -19.17 -16.26 10.38
CA LEU A 57 -20.61 -16.48 10.17
C LEU A 57 -21.12 -15.76 8.92
N HIS A 58 -20.67 -14.53 8.68
CA HIS A 58 -20.99 -13.77 7.48
C HIS A 58 -20.47 -14.48 6.22
N ASN A 59 -19.24 -14.98 6.24
CA ASN A 59 -18.64 -15.71 5.12
C ASN A 59 -19.35 -17.05 4.86
N LEU A 60 -19.71 -17.80 5.90
CA LEU A 60 -20.50 -19.04 5.78
C LEU A 60 -21.90 -18.75 5.20
N GLN A 61 -22.55 -17.66 5.63
CA GLN A 61 -23.85 -17.25 5.09
C GLN A 61 -23.78 -16.87 3.59
N SER A 62 -22.67 -16.27 3.16
CA SER A 62 -22.41 -16.02 1.74
C SER A 62 -22.16 -17.33 0.98
N GLY A 63 -21.39 -18.26 1.58
CA GLY A 63 -21.11 -19.59 1.02
C GLY A 63 -22.35 -20.46 0.81
N GLU A 64 -23.39 -20.33 1.65
CA GLU A 64 -24.70 -20.97 1.46
C GLU A 64 -25.37 -20.57 0.14
N ARG A 65 -25.06 -19.39 -0.41
CA ARG A 65 -25.61 -18.89 -1.67
C ARG A 65 -24.79 -19.33 -2.88
N SER A 66 -23.82 -20.22 -2.69
CA SER A 66 -23.03 -20.79 -3.78
C SER A 66 -23.90 -21.59 -4.75
N SER A 67 -23.64 -21.42 -6.05
CA SER A 67 -24.28 -22.20 -7.11
C SER A 67 -23.86 -23.68 -7.11
N ASP A 68 -22.85 -24.04 -6.30
CA ASP A 68 -22.36 -25.40 -6.13
C ASP A 68 -23.03 -26.08 -4.91
N PRO A 69 -23.88 -27.11 -5.12
CA PRO A 69 -24.67 -27.72 -4.04
C PRO A 69 -23.85 -28.29 -2.86
N PRO A 70 -22.73 -29.01 -3.08
CA PRO A 70 -21.89 -29.52 -1.99
C PRO A 70 -21.29 -28.40 -1.13
N SER A 71 -20.86 -27.31 -1.77
CA SER A 71 -20.31 -26.14 -1.07
C SER A 71 -21.37 -25.46 -0.20
N ALA A 72 -22.60 -25.30 -0.71
CA ALA A 72 -23.71 -24.71 0.04
C ALA A 72 -24.12 -25.57 1.24
N GLU A 73 -24.13 -26.90 1.08
CA GLU A 73 -24.45 -27.84 2.16
C GLU A 73 -23.41 -27.82 3.28
N LEU A 74 -22.11 -27.80 2.92
CA LEU A 74 -21.01 -27.71 3.89
C LEU A 74 -21.07 -26.38 4.68
N ALA A 75 -21.36 -25.26 4.00
CA ALA A 75 -21.51 -23.96 4.63
C ALA A 75 -22.64 -23.97 5.67
N ALA A 76 -23.78 -24.57 5.34
CA ALA A 76 -24.94 -24.68 6.22
C ALA A 76 -24.64 -25.56 7.46
N LEU A 77 -23.95 -26.69 7.27
CA LEU A 77 -23.57 -27.59 8.37
C LEU A 77 -22.62 -26.91 9.36
N LEU A 78 -21.60 -26.20 8.85
CA LEU A 78 -20.62 -25.48 9.68
C LEU A 78 -21.25 -24.29 10.42
N ARG A 79 -22.17 -23.58 9.77
CA ARG A 79 -22.93 -22.49 10.42
C ARG A 79 -23.78 -23.04 11.58
N ASN A 80 -24.47 -24.14 11.35
CA ASN A 80 -25.29 -24.78 12.39
C ASN A 80 -24.44 -25.28 13.56
N PHE A 81 -23.28 -25.88 13.28
CA PHE A 81 -22.33 -26.30 14.30
C PHE A 81 -21.83 -25.12 15.15
N MET A 82 -21.46 -24.00 14.51
CA MET A 82 -21.02 -22.79 15.21
C MET A 82 -22.14 -22.06 15.97
N ALA A 83 -23.40 -22.19 15.53
CA ALA A 83 -24.55 -21.63 16.23
C ALA A 83 -24.91 -22.42 17.51
N GLN A 84 -24.63 -23.73 17.53
CA GLN A 84 -24.94 -24.61 18.66
C GLN A 84 -23.86 -24.61 19.76
N GLN A 85 -22.62 -24.25 19.44
CA GLN A 85 -21.54 -24.14 20.43
C GLN A 85 -21.40 -22.74 21.03
N HIS A 86 -21.45 -22.64 22.36
CA HIS A 86 -21.09 -21.44 23.09
C HIS A 86 -19.57 -21.38 23.27
N PHE A 87 -18.86 -20.78 22.30
CA PHE A 87 -17.43 -20.50 22.44
C PHE A 87 -17.22 -19.44 23.53
N ALA A 88 -16.29 -19.70 24.46
CA ALA A 88 -15.91 -18.73 25.49
C ALA A 88 -15.33 -17.47 24.82
N VAL A 89 -15.94 -16.32 25.09
CA VAL A 89 -15.50 -15.02 24.56
C VAL A 89 -14.11 -14.71 25.12
N VAL A 90 -13.15 -14.47 24.22
CA VAL A 90 -11.77 -14.10 24.58
C VAL A 90 -11.76 -12.82 25.40
N ASP A 91 -11.13 -12.88 26.57
CA ASP A 91 -10.84 -11.71 27.40
C ASP A 91 -9.75 -10.85 26.72
N ARG A 92 -9.88 -9.51 26.74
CA ARG A 92 -9.05 -8.53 25.99
C ARG A 92 -7.53 -8.65 26.26
N ALA A 93 -7.14 -9.43 27.26
CA ALA A 93 -5.77 -9.64 27.70
C ALA A 93 -4.88 -10.38 26.68
N GLN A 94 -5.43 -11.18 25.75
CA GLN A 94 -4.62 -11.99 24.81
C GLN A 94 -4.43 -11.37 23.41
N MET A 95 -4.96 -10.17 23.14
CA MET A 95 -4.77 -9.51 21.84
C MET A 95 -3.30 -9.13 21.61
N ASN A 96 -2.77 -9.56 20.47
CA ASN A 96 -1.41 -9.27 20.03
C ASN A 96 -1.24 -7.74 19.82
N VAL A 97 -0.07 -7.18 20.13
CA VAL A 97 0.16 -5.71 20.10
C VAL A 97 -0.17 -5.12 18.73
N TRP A 98 0.14 -5.86 17.66
CA TRP A 98 -0.20 -5.52 16.28
C TRP A 98 -1.70 -5.41 16.02
N GLN A 99 -2.52 -6.29 16.61
CA GLN A 99 -3.98 -6.26 16.48
C GLN A 99 -4.58 -5.05 17.19
N ARG A 100 -4.00 -4.65 18.33
CA ARG A 100 -4.42 -3.43 19.06
C ARG A 100 -4.11 -2.16 18.26
N ILE A 101 -2.91 -2.07 17.67
CA ILE A 101 -2.53 -0.94 16.82
C ILE A 101 -3.42 -0.89 15.58
N TRP A 102 -3.70 -2.02 14.95
CA TRP A 102 -4.58 -2.09 13.78
C TRP A 102 -6.00 -1.60 14.09
N LEU A 103 -6.57 -2.04 15.22
CA LEU A 103 -7.89 -1.58 15.69
C LEU A 103 -7.91 -0.08 16.00
N LEU A 104 -6.84 0.46 16.60
CA LEU A 104 -6.72 1.90 16.85
C LEU A 104 -6.64 2.70 15.55
N VAL A 105 -5.91 2.20 14.54
CA VAL A 105 -5.80 2.85 13.23
C VAL A 105 -7.14 2.85 12.50
N ILE A 106 -7.90 1.75 12.54
CA ILE A 106 -9.25 1.68 11.94
C ILE A 106 -10.22 2.62 12.66
N GLN A 107 -10.30 2.55 13.99
CA GLN A 107 -11.23 3.36 14.78
C GLN A 107 -10.91 4.85 14.67
N ASN A 108 -9.64 5.25 14.74
CA ASN A 108 -9.25 6.65 14.59
C ASN A 108 -9.34 7.11 13.13
N GLY A 109 -9.06 6.24 12.16
CA GLY A 109 -9.15 6.53 10.73
C GLY A 109 -10.58 6.77 10.24
N GLN A 110 -11.56 6.02 10.75
CA GLN A 110 -12.98 6.26 10.48
C GLN A 110 -13.48 7.53 11.18
N ARG A 111 -13.02 7.81 12.40
CA ARG A 111 -13.36 9.04 13.14
C ARG A 111 -12.82 10.32 12.50
N ALA A 112 -11.65 10.26 11.85
CA ALA A 112 -11.08 11.40 11.13
C ALA A 112 -11.98 11.85 9.95
N GLY A 113 -12.83 10.97 9.45
CA GLY A 113 -13.81 11.26 8.40
C GLY A 113 -13.21 11.39 7.01
N GLN A 114 -14.02 11.12 5.99
CA GLN A 114 -13.63 11.10 4.58
C GLN A 114 -12.88 12.37 4.14
N ARG A 115 -13.30 13.55 4.62
CA ARG A 115 -12.71 14.84 4.22
C ARG A 115 -11.27 15.00 4.68
N VAL A 116 -10.92 14.56 5.90
CA VAL A 116 -9.55 14.67 6.42
C VAL A 116 -8.65 13.68 5.67
N HIS A 117 -9.12 12.45 5.49
CA HIS A 117 -8.39 11.42 4.77
C HIS A 117 -8.12 11.83 3.32
N ARG A 118 -9.11 12.44 2.64
CA ARG A 118 -8.95 13.01 1.30
C ARG A 118 -7.92 14.14 1.26
N ARG A 119 -7.97 15.07 2.22
CA ARG A 119 -6.98 16.17 2.32
C ARG A 119 -5.57 15.65 2.55
N LEU A 120 -5.41 14.62 3.38
CA LEU A 120 -4.12 13.98 3.61
C LEU A 120 -3.56 13.38 2.30
N ILE A 121 -4.38 12.62 1.56
CA ILE A 121 -3.96 12.05 0.27
C ILE A 121 -3.60 13.15 -0.74
N MET A 122 -4.43 14.20 -0.84
CA MET A 122 -4.14 15.35 -1.71
C MET A 122 -2.84 16.06 -1.31
N PHE A 123 -2.59 16.23 -0.01
CA PHE A 123 -1.35 16.82 0.48
C PHE A 123 -0.13 15.96 0.11
N LEU A 124 -0.21 14.65 0.31
CA LEU A 124 0.87 13.71 -0.02
C LEU A 124 1.13 13.63 -1.53
N LEU A 125 0.08 13.59 -2.37
CA LEU A 125 0.20 13.64 -3.83
C LEU A 125 0.78 14.98 -4.29
N GLY A 126 0.30 16.08 -3.73
CA GLY A 126 0.75 17.43 -4.07
C GLY A 126 2.22 17.64 -3.71
N TRP A 127 2.65 17.17 -2.55
CA TRP A 127 4.06 17.21 -2.16
C TRP A 127 4.91 16.37 -3.13
N ASN A 128 4.54 15.11 -3.40
CA ASN A 128 5.29 14.25 -4.31
C ASN A 128 5.41 14.86 -5.74
N GLY A 129 4.32 15.43 -6.25
CA GLY A 129 4.32 16.14 -7.54
C GLY A 129 5.19 17.39 -7.53
N LEU A 130 5.17 18.18 -6.45
CA LEU A 130 6.00 19.38 -6.31
C LEU A 130 7.49 19.04 -6.26
N GLN A 131 7.88 17.98 -5.53
CA GLN A 131 9.26 17.52 -5.47
C GLN A 131 9.82 17.22 -6.87
N ALA A 132 9.03 16.58 -7.73
CA ALA A 132 9.44 16.26 -9.09
C ALA A 132 9.55 17.48 -9.99
N LEU A 133 8.64 18.46 -9.85
CA LEU A 133 8.75 19.73 -10.56
C LEU A 133 10.01 20.49 -10.16
N LEU A 134 10.32 20.54 -8.86
CA LEU A 134 11.56 21.15 -8.38
C LEU A 134 12.80 20.45 -8.93
N GLY A 135 12.80 19.11 -8.96
CA GLY A 135 13.88 18.32 -9.57
C GLY A 135 14.09 18.65 -11.04
N LEU A 136 13.01 18.75 -11.83
CA LEU A 136 13.06 19.13 -13.23
C LEU A 136 13.57 20.55 -13.45
N VAL A 137 13.05 21.52 -12.71
CA VAL A 137 13.46 22.93 -12.81
C VAL A 137 14.95 23.04 -12.49
N LEU A 138 15.41 22.33 -11.46
CA LEU A 138 16.81 22.33 -11.06
C LEU A 138 17.72 21.70 -12.13
N LEU A 139 17.28 20.58 -12.74
CA LEU A 139 17.98 19.96 -13.87
C LEU A 139 18.07 20.91 -15.08
N LEU A 140 16.98 21.61 -15.41
CA LEU A 140 16.96 22.62 -16.48
C LEU A 140 17.90 23.79 -16.19
N ILE A 141 17.89 24.31 -14.96
CA ILE A 141 18.80 25.39 -14.54
C ILE A 141 20.26 24.94 -14.70
N VAL A 142 20.61 23.74 -14.22
CA VAL A 142 21.97 23.20 -14.32
C VAL A 142 22.38 22.94 -15.78
N ALA A 143 21.44 22.54 -16.63
CA ALA A 143 21.69 22.29 -18.05
C ALA A 143 21.88 23.59 -18.85
N VAL A 144 21.07 24.62 -18.59
CA VAL A 144 21.07 25.88 -19.34
C VAL A 144 22.16 26.84 -18.85
N PHE A 145 22.30 26.99 -17.52
CA PHE A 145 23.21 27.95 -16.91
C PHE A 145 24.52 27.29 -16.48
N ALA A 146 25.09 26.40 -17.30
CA ALA A 146 26.33 25.67 -17.05
C ALA A 146 27.53 26.59 -16.69
N THR A 147 27.51 27.15 -15.50
CA THR A 147 28.41 28.17 -14.99
C THR A 147 29.14 27.60 -13.78
N PRO A 148 30.45 27.86 -13.67
CA PRO A 148 31.30 27.25 -12.64
C PRO A 148 30.86 27.57 -11.20
N SER A 149 30.07 28.63 -10.99
CA SER A 149 29.48 29.00 -9.69
C SER A 149 28.42 28.02 -9.17
N PHE A 150 27.84 27.16 -10.00
CA PHE A 150 26.91 26.11 -9.56
C PHE A 150 27.59 24.79 -9.17
N GLN A 151 28.92 24.70 -9.21
CA GLN A 151 29.62 23.51 -8.69
C GLN A 151 29.33 23.27 -7.20
N SER A 152 29.21 24.33 -6.40
CA SER A 152 28.89 24.25 -4.97
C SER A 152 27.43 23.86 -4.68
N LEU A 153 26.49 24.26 -5.55
CA LEU A 153 25.11 23.77 -5.49
C LEU A 153 25.00 22.33 -5.99
N ARG A 154 25.81 21.94 -7.00
CA ARG A 154 25.93 20.54 -7.41
C ARG A 154 26.41 19.65 -6.26
N THR A 155 27.41 20.05 -5.49
CA THR A 155 27.88 19.25 -4.34
C THR A 155 26.93 19.28 -3.13
N ALA A 156 26.11 20.31 -2.97
CA ALA A 156 25.11 20.39 -1.90
C ALA A 156 23.80 19.64 -2.21
N LEU A 157 23.40 19.54 -3.48
CA LEU A 157 22.20 18.83 -3.93
C LEU A 157 22.48 17.38 -4.33
N ILE A 158 23.69 17.09 -4.79
CA ILE A 158 24.16 15.74 -5.08
C ILE A 158 25.03 15.36 -3.89
N ASN A 159 24.47 14.60 -2.95
CA ASN A 159 25.23 14.03 -1.82
C ASN A 159 26.55 13.46 -2.35
N ASP A 160 27.68 13.81 -1.73
CA ASP A 160 29.07 13.41 -2.08
C ASP A 160 29.28 11.89 -2.31
N GLN A 161 28.28 11.05 -2.02
CA GLN A 161 28.27 9.63 -2.31
C GLN A 161 27.78 9.25 -3.72
N GLN A 162 27.06 10.11 -4.45
CA GLN A 162 26.52 9.82 -5.78
C GLN A 162 27.46 10.19 -6.94
N LEU A 163 28.63 10.80 -6.66
CA LEU A 163 29.59 11.27 -7.65
C LEU A 163 30.83 10.37 -7.79
N ARG A 164 30.75 9.08 -7.42
CA ARG A 164 31.94 8.24 -7.46
C ARG A 164 32.37 7.79 -8.85
N ASP A 165 31.50 7.75 -9.86
CA ASP A 165 31.94 7.41 -11.22
C ASP A 165 31.17 8.18 -12.30
N MET A 166 31.89 8.76 -13.27
CA MET A 166 31.33 9.47 -14.44
C MET A 166 30.47 8.55 -15.35
N ASN A 167 30.31 7.27 -15.01
CA ASN A 167 29.56 6.26 -15.72
C ASN A 167 28.09 6.12 -15.25
N ASP A 168 27.68 6.82 -14.19
CA ASP A 168 26.31 6.74 -13.62
C ASP A 168 25.29 7.69 -14.31
N TRP A 169 25.75 8.54 -15.23
CA TRP A 169 24.90 9.52 -15.91
C TRP A 169 23.68 8.93 -16.63
N PRO A 170 23.78 7.81 -17.38
CA PRO A 170 22.62 7.20 -18.02
C PRO A 170 21.58 6.69 -17.01
N TRP A 171 22.02 6.18 -15.85
CA TRP A 171 21.13 5.70 -14.79
C TRP A 171 20.38 6.84 -14.12
N LEU A 172 21.05 7.97 -13.87
CA LEU A 172 20.42 9.18 -13.34
C LEU A 172 19.37 9.74 -14.30
N LEU A 173 19.63 9.73 -15.61
CA LEU A 173 18.66 10.14 -16.63
C LEU A 173 17.44 9.21 -16.65
N LEU A 174 17.66 7.88 -16.64
CA LEU A 174 16.58 6.90 -16.62
C LEU A 174 15.69 7.06 -15.36
N GLN A 175 16.32 7.22 -14.19
CA GLN A 175 15.63 7.48 -12.93
C GLN A 175 14.79 8.76 -12.99
N SER A 176 15.35 9.83 -13.55
CA SER A 176 14.67 11.13 -13.68
C SER A 176 13.45 11.04 -14.59
N ILE A 177 13.55 10.32 -15.72
CA ILE A 177 12.44 10.10 -16.65
C ILE A 177 11.33 9.28 -15.98
N LEU A 178 11.68 8.19 -15.29
CA LEU A 178 10.71 7.37 -14.56
C LEU A 178 10.03 8.16 -13.44
N GLN A 179 10.80 8.91 -12.65
CA GLN A 179 10.27 9.78 -11.59
C GLN A 179 9.31 10.83 -12.16
N LEU A 180 9.65 11.42 -13.31
CA LEU A 180 8.77 12.36 -14.00
C LEU A 180 7.45 11.71 -14.41
N ALA A 181 7.50 10.54 -15.06
CA ALA A 181 6.31 9.81 -15.48
C ALA A 181 5.40 9.47 -14.30
N VAL A 182 5.96 8.94 -13.21
CA VAL A 182 5.24 8.68 -11.96
C VAL A 182 4.59 9.95 -11.43
N SER A 183 5.32 11.06 -11.41
CA SER A 183 4.82 12.32 -10.86
C SER A 183 3.69 12.93 -11.69
N LEU A 184 3.71 12.75 -13.01
CA LEU A 184 2.59 13.13 -13.88
C LEU A 184 1.33 12.32 -13.57
N ILE A 185 1.46 11.02 -13.31
CA ILE A 185 0.33 10.17 -12.90
C ILE A 185 -0.18 10.61 -11.53
N ALA A 186 0.70 10.94 -10.58
CA ALA A 186 0.33 11.47 -9.27
C ALA A 186 -0.42 12.81 -9.38
N LEU A 187 -0.01 13.70 -10.28
CA LEU A 187 -0.69 14.96 -10.56
C LEU A 187 -2.07 14.73 -11.19
N LEU A 188 -2.22 13.74 -12.08
CA LEU A 188 -3.52 13.33 -12.60
C LEU A 188 -4.43 12.80 -11.47
N ALA A 189 -3.89 12.00 -10.55
CA ALA A 189 -4.61 11.55 -9.38
C ALA A 189 -5.08 12.73 -8.51
N PHE A 190 -4.19 13.69 -8.25
CA PHE A 190 -4.51 14.91 -7.51
C PHE A 190 -5.63 15.69 -8.19
N TYR A 191 -5.56 15.86 -9.51
CA TYR A 191 -6.60 16.52 -10.31
C TYR A 191 -7.96 15.82 -10.16
N TYR A 192 -8.00 14.48 -10.20
CA TYR A 192 -9.24 13.73 -9.98
C TYR A 192 -9.82 13.93 -8.58
N PHE A 193 -9.00 13.94 -7.53
CA PHE A 193 -9.44 14.22 -6.15
C PHE A 193 -9.98 15.65 -5.99
N VAL A 194 -9.38 16.64 -6.67
CA VAL A 194 -9.90 18.02 -6.69
C VAL A 194 -11.27 18.09 -7.37
N ARG A 195 -11.47 17.33 -8.45
CA ARG A 195 -12.75 17.22 -9.17
C ARG A 195 -13.80 16.35 -8.44
N GLY A 196 -13.46 15.74 -7.31
CA GLY A 196 -14.35 14.83 -6.58
C GLY A 196 -14.56 13.47 -7.24
N LYS A 197 -13.75 13.11 -8.24
CA LYS A 197 -13.80 11.80 -8.91
C LYS A 197 -12.95 10.80 -8.13
N ASP A 198 -13.36 10.48 -6.92
CA ASP A 198 -12.58 9.72 -5.95
C ASP A 198 -12.14 8.33 -6.48
N ALA A 199 -13.02 7.60 -7.18
CA ALA A 199 -12.68 6.30 -7.75
C ALA A 199 -11.55 6.35 -8.79
N ALA A 200 -11.56 7.36 -9.67
CA ALA A 200 -10.50 7.55 -10.66
C ALA A 200 -9.21 8.07 -10.01
N GLY A 201 -9.33 8.97 -9.03
CA GLY A 201 -8.19 9.51 -8.28
C GLY A 201 -7.44 8.42 -7.50
N VAL A 202 -8.16 7.54 -6.81
CA VAL A 202 -7.57 6.40 -6.10
C VAL A 202 -6.88 5.45 -7.06
N LYS A 203 -7.49 5.08 -8.19
CA LYS A 203 -6.88 4.20 -9.19
C LYS A 203 -5.56 4.79 -9.72
N ALA A 204 -5.55 6.08 -10.07
CA ALA A 204 -4.35 6.77 -10.54
C ALA A 204 -3.27 6.86 -9.45
N ALA A 205 -3.65 7.14 -8.19
CA ALA A 205 -2.70 7.21 -7.06
C ALA A 205 -2.05 5.85 -6.80
N ILE A 206 -2.83 4.77 -6.77
CA ILE A 206 -2.32 3.40 -6.60
C ILE A 206 -1.37 3.05 -7.75
N LEU A 207 -1.76 3.33 -9.00
CA LEU A 207 -0.90 3.07 -10.16
C LEU A 207 0.44 3.81 -10.04
N SER A 208 0.41 5.10 -9.73
CA SER A 208 1.60 5.93 -9.54
C SER A 208 2.51 5.36 -8.45
N LEU A 209 1.96 5.04 -7.27
CA LEU A 209 2.72 4.55 -6.13
C LEU A 209 3.31 3.16 -6.40
N THR A 210 2.58 2.28 -7.07
CA THR A 210 3.06 0.94 -7.45
C THR A 210 4.22 1.03 -8.44
N ILE A 211 4.14 1.87 -9.48
CA ILE A 211 5.24 2.06 -10.42
C ILE A 211 6.45 2.66 -9.69
N SER A 212 6.22 3.64 -8.80
CA SER A 212 7.28 4.22 -7.99
C SER A 212 8.00 3.18 -7.13
N LEU A 213 7.26 2.36 -6.38
CA LEU A 213 7.84 1.35 -5.49
C LEU A 213 8.63 0.27 -6.25
N THR A 214 8.12 -0.14 -7.42
CA THR A 214 8.69 -1.28 -8.16
C THR A 214 9.80 -0.89 -9.12
N MET A 215 9.77 0.33 -9.68
CA MET A 215 10.79 0.80 -10.63
C MET A 215 11.67 1.89 -10.05
N VAL A 216 11.09 3.02 -9.63
CA VAL A 216 11.88 4.21 -9.26
C VAL A 216 12.66 3.99 -7.97
N VAL A 217 12.00 3.47 -6.95
CA VAL A 217 12.62 3.19 -5.65
C VAL A 217 13.69 2.12 -5.79
N LEU A 218 13.46 1.08 -6.59
CA LEU A 218 14.47 0.06 -6.89
C LEU A 218 15.72 0.66 -7.53
N LEU A 219 15.54 1.53 -8.52
CA LEU A 219 16.65 2.21 -9.17
C LEU A 219 17.36 3.20 -8.22
N THR A 220 16.59 3.86 -7.34
CA THR A 220 17.15 4.71 -6.28
C THR A 220 17.97 3.88 -5.29
N PHE A 221 17.53 2.67 -4.95
CA PHE A 221 18.26 1.74 -4.08
C PHE A 221 19.61 1.33 -4.65
N TYR A 222 19.70 1.18 -5.98
CA TYR A 222 20.97 0.89 -6.65
C TYR A 222 21.98 2.02 -6.43
N LEU A 223 21.54 3.27 -6.48
CA LEU A 223 22.39 4.46 -6.37
C LEU A 223 22.63 4.90 -4.91
N ASN A 224 21.62 4.80 -4.05
CA ASN A 224 21.68 5.24 -2.65
C ASN A 224 20.76 4.38 -1.76
N GLN A 225 21.38 3.40 -1.12
CA GLN A 225 20.73 2.36 -0.35
C GLN A 225 19.98 2.91 0.88
N PHE A 226 20.59 3.83 1.63
CA PHE A 226 20.01 4.34 2.87
C PHE A 226 18.86 5.33 2.63
N ALA A 227 19.01 6.23 1.67
CA ALA A 227 17.95 7.18 1.32
C ALA A 227 16.75 6.48 0.66
N ALA A 228 17.00 5.42 -0.09
CA ALA A 228 15.95 4.65 -0.75
C ALA A 228 15.05 3.90 0.25
N ILE A 229 15.58 3.37 1.36
CA ILE A 229 14.76 2.71 2.41
C ILE A 229 13.72 3.67 2.98
N GLY A 230 14.15 4.88 3.35
CA GLY A 230 13.24 5.89 3.89
C GLY A 230 12.13 6.25 2.90
N THR A 231 12.52 6.46 1.64
CA THR A 231 11.57 6.73 0.55
C THR A 231 10.60 5.58 0.32
N ALA A 232 11.09 4.34 0.32
CA ALA A 232 10.30 3.13 0.12
C ALA A 232 9.26 2.95 1.24
N LEU A 233 9.67 3.09 2.50
CA LEU A 233 8.79 3.00 3.65
C LEU A 233 7.71 4.08 3.61
N PHE A 234 8.09 5.32 3.32
CA PHE A 234 7.15 6.42 3.18
C PHE A 234 6.12 6.16 2.07
N GLN A 235 6.58 5.75 0.88
CA GLN A 235 5.68 5.47 -0.25
C GLN A 235 4.81 4.23 0.00
N PHE A 236 5.32 3.23 0.73
CA PHE A 236 4.55 2.06 1.13
C PHE A 236 3.44 2.44 2.12
N VAL A 237 3.76 3.21 3.16
CA VAL A 237 2.75 3.73 4.10
C VAL A 237 1.71 4.56 3.36
N PHE A 238 2.14 5.38 2.39
CA PHE A 238 1.22 6.14 1.57
C PHE A 238 0.29 5.24 0.73
N LEU A 239 0.82 4.17 0.14
CA LEU A 239 0.00 3.19 -0.58
C LEU A 239 -1.04 2.55 0.34
N VAL A 240 -0.67 2.20 1.58
CA VAL A 240 -1.59 1.66 2.59
C VAL A 240 -2.70 2.67 2.91
N VAL A 241 -2.35 3.95 3.10
CA VAL A 241 -3.32 5.04 3.35
C VAL A 241 -4.31 5.19 2.19
N VAL A 242 -3.83 5.20 0.95
CA VAL A 242 -4.70 5.29 -0.24
C VAL A 242 -5.59 4.05 -0.38
N ASN A 243 -5.06 2.86 -0.10
CA ASN A 243 -5.83 1.62 -0.14
C ASN A 243 -6.90 1.57 0.96
N ALA A 244 -6.61 2.06 2.16
CA ALA A 244 -7.58 2.21 3.24
C ALA A 244 -8.70 3.18 2.84
N TYR A 245 -8.37 4.31 2.20
CA TYR A 245 -9.38 5.23 1.65
C TYR A 245 -10.27 4.57 0.60
N ARG A 246 -9.70 3.75 -0.29
CA ARG A 246 -10.46 2.99 -1.29
C ARG A 246 -11.50 2.10 -0.62
N ASN A 247 -11.06 1.28 0.33
CA ASN A 247 -11.90 0.27 0.96
C ASN A 247 -13.02 0.92 1.80
N TRP A 248 -12.70 1.95 2.59
CA TRP A 248 -13.69 2.55 3.51
C TRP A 248 -14.67 3.52 2.84
N TYR A 249 -14.36 4.12 1.69
CA TYR A 249 -15.16 5.22 1.14
C TYR A 249 -15.51 5.09 -0.35
N VAL A 250 -14.86 4.20 -1.10
CA VAL A 250 -15.05 4.09 -2.56
C VAL A 250 -15.67 2.75 -2.95
N GLU A 251 -15.33 1.66 -2.27
CA GLU A 251 -15.92 0.33 -2.54
C GLU A 251 -17.23 0.09 -1.76
N GLU A 252 -17.42 0.79 -0.63
CA GLU A 252 -18.67 0.74 0.16
C GLU A 252 -19.74 1.75 -0.32
N ALA A 253 -19.46 2.58 -1.33
CA ALA A 253 -20.34 3.61 -1.88
C ALA A 253 -20.89 3.24 -3.26
#